data_AF-A0A2E7E946-F1
#
_entry.id   AF-A0A2E7E946-F1
#
_cell.length_a   1.000
_cell.length_b   1.000
_cell.length_c   1.000
_cell.angle_alpha   90.00
_cell.angle_beta   90.00
_cell.angle_gamma   90.00
#
_symmetry.space_group_name_H-M   'P 1'
#
loop_
_entity.id
_entity.type
_entity.pdbx_description
1 polymer ?
#
loop_
_entity_poly.entity_id
_entity_poly.type
_entity_poly.pdbx_seq_one_letter_code
_entity_poly.pdbx_strand_id
1 'polypeptide(L)'
;MDLSFLKFLRTLAFIEGCSTLVLFGIAMPLKYWFGTPEAVPIVGMIHGILFLSLVVVSVLGIWRVPTGLVLGISGIFAAIVPFGPFVLDIWLKKLVPAEASQA
;
A
#
# COMPACT_ATOMS: atom_id res chain seq x y z
N MET A 1 -12.95 -15.54 -8.15
CA MET A 1 -11.98 -14.55 -7.60
C MET A 1 -12.31 -13.22 -8.28
N ASP A 2 -12.47 -12.11 -7.56
CA ASP A 2 -12.73 -10.81 -8.22
C ASP A 2 -11.41 -10.20 -8.70
N LEU A 3 -11.04 -10.49 -9.96
CA LEU A 3 -9.79 -10.02 -10.57
C LEU A 3 -9.73 -8.49 -10.67
N SER A 4 -10.88 -7.83 -10.90
CA SER A 4 -10.95 -6.37 -11.00
C SER A 4 -10.64 -5.72 -9.65
N PHE A 5 -11.20 -6.28 -8.58
CA PHE A 5 -10.91 -5.85 -7.22
C PHE A 5 -9.44 -6.03 -6.84
N LEU A 6 -8.84 -7.18 -7.16
CA LEU A 6 -7.42 -7.45 -6.89
C LEU A 6 -6.48 -6.49 -7.65
N LYS A 7 -6.78 -6.19 -8.92
CA LYS A 7 -6.02 -5.20 -9.70
C LYS A 7 -6.11 -3.81 -9.08
N PHE A 8 -7.31 -3.41 -8.65
CA PHE A 8 -7.51 -2.13 -7.98
C PHE A 8 -6.75 -2.04 -6.66
N LEU A 9 -6.86 -3.06 -5.80
CA LEU A 9 -6.14 -3.15 -4.53
C LEU A 9 -4.62 -3.07 -4.73
N ARG A 10 -4.08 -3.78 -5.74
CA ARG A 10 -2.64 -3.73 -6.07
C ARG A 10 -2.18 -2.35 -6.52
N THR A 11 -2.96 -1.68 -7.38
CA THR A 11 -2.66 -0.31 -7.83
C THR A 11 -2.70 0.68 -6.66
N LEU A 12 -3.71 0.57 -5.80
CA LEU A 12 -3.84 1.43 -4.62
C LEU A 12 -2.67 1.23 -3.65
N ALA A 13 -2.30 -0.02 -3.37
CA ALA A 13 -1.15 -0.35 -2.52
C ALA A 13 0.18 0.16 -3.10
N PHE A 14 0.34 0.14 -4.42
CA PHE A 14 1.52 0.69 -5.09
C PHE A 14 1.59 2.22 -4.95
N ILE A 15 0.47 2.92 -5.20
CA ILE A 15 0.40 4.38 -5.06
C ILE A 15 0.64 4.80 -3.61
N GLU A 16 0.04 4.09 -2.65
CA GLU A 16 0.27 4.30 -1.23
C GLU A 16 1.75 4.11 -0.87
N GLY A 17 2.36 3.00 -1.29
CA GLY A 17 3.79 2.75 -1.06
C GLY A 17 4.69 3.84 -1.66
N CYS A 18 4.37 4.35 -2.85
CA CYS A 18 5.04 5.52 -3.42
C CYS A 18 4.85 6.77 -2.56
N SER A 19 3.64 7.05 -2.06
CA SER A 19 3.38 8.19 -1.17
C SER A 19 4.18 8.11 0.14
N THR A 20 4.36 6.90 0.68
CA THR A 20 5.17 6.63 1.86
C THR A 20 6.64 6.95 1.61
N LEU A 21 7.17 6.57 0.43
CA LEU A 21 8.53 6.94 0.02
C LEU A 21 8.70 8.44 -0.19
N VAL A 22 7.70 9.14 -0.74
CA VAL A 22 7.75 10.60 -0.88
C VAL A 22 7.71 11.27 0.50
N LEU A 23 6.86 10.80 1.41
CA LEU A 23 6.76 11.34 2.77
C LEU A 23 8.08 11.17 3.54
N PHE A 24 8.58 9.95 3.64
CA PHE A 24 9.76 9.66 4.46
C PHE A 24 11.09 9.93 3.74
N GLY A 25 11.14 9.75 2.42
CA GLY A 25 12.36 9.91 1.61
C GLY A 25 12.55 11.31 1.04
N ILE A 26 11.50 12.14 0.99
CA ILE A 26 11.59 13.52 0.47
C ILE A 26 11.13 14.53 1.51
N ALA A 27 9.89 14.46 1.99
CA ALA A 27 9.34 15.49 2.87
C ALA A 27 10.07 15.57 4.23
N MET A 28 10.46 14.42 4.80
CA MET A 28 11.22 14.39 6.05
C MET A 28 12.66 14.92 5.90
N PRO A 29 13.46 14.51 4.89
CA PRO A 29 14.75 15.15 4.62
C PRO A 29 14.63 16.65 4.33
N LEU A 30 13.57 17.07 3.62
CA LEU A 30 13.33 18.49 3.36
C LEU A 30 13.13 19.28 4.66
N LYS A 31 12.35 18.75 5.60
CA LYS A 31 12.18 19.31 6.94
C LYS A 31 13.50 19.41 7.72
N TYR A 32 14.31 18.35 7.75
CA TYR A 32 15.48 18.29 8.64
C TYR A 32 16.76 18.90 8.04
N TRP A 33 16.98 18.76 6.72
CA TRP A 33 18.21 19.21 6.06
C TRP A 33 18.06 20.59 5.42
N PHE A 34 16.87 20.92 4.93
CA PHE A 34 16.60 22.18 4.23
C PHE A 34 15.71 23.13 5.03
N GLY A 35 15.34 22.76 6.27
CA GLY A 35 14.59 23.63 7.18
C GLY A 35 13.20 24.04 6.67
N THR A 36 12.63 23.28 5.74
CA THR A 36 11.35 23.60 5.05
C THR A 36 10.28 22.57 5.46
N PRO A 37 9.63 22.76 6.63
CA PRO A 37 8.66 21.81 7.17
C PRO A 37 7.32 21.81 6.42
N GLU A 38 7.06 22.75 5.51
CA GLU A 38 5.76 22.98 4.86
C GLU A 38 5.33 21.81 3.98
N ALA A 39 6.28 21.05 3.43
CA ALA A 39 5.97 19.87 2.62
C ALA A 39 5.41 18.71 3.45
N VAL A 40 5.77 18.61 4.73
CA VAL A 40 5.36 17.49 5.61
C VAL A 40 3.84 17.43 5.81
N PRO A 41 3.13 18.50 6.21
CA PRO A 41 1.68 18.42 6.38
C PRO A 41 0.93 18.15 5.07
N ILE A 42 1.42 18.67 3.93
CA ILE A 42 0.78 18.46 2.63
C ILE A 42 0.93 17.01 2.19
N VAL A 43 2.16 16.50 2.15
CA VAL A 43 2.46 15.12 1.75
C VAL A 43 1.90 14.14 2.78
N GLY A 44 1.96 14.46 4.06
CA GLY A 44 1.40 13.67 5.14
C GLY A 44 -0.11 13.51 5.05
N MET A 45 -0.85 14.57 4.68
CA MET A 45 -2.29 14.49 4.45
C MET A 45 -2.63 13.62 3.24
N ILE A 46 -1.90 13.78 2.11
CA ILE A 46 -2.09 12.96 0.91
C ILE A 46 -1.86 11.48 1.25
N HIS A 47 -0.74 11.17 1.92
CA HIS A 47 -0.41 9.83 2.37
C HIS A 47 -1.49 9.28 3.32
N GLY A 48 -1.94 10.05 4.31
CA GLY A 48 -2.97 9.63 5.26
C GLY A 48 -4.29 9.23 4.58
N ILE A 49 -4.73 9.99 3.56
CA ILE A 49 -5.93 9.66 2.77
C ILE A 49 -5.72 8.37 1.97
N LEU A 50 -4.54 8.20 1.35
CA LEU A 50 -4.20 6.99 0.60
C LEU A 50 -4.15 5.76 1.52
N PHE A 51 -3.51 5.88 2.69
CA PHE A 51 -3.43 4.83 3.69
C PHE A 51 -4.82 4.41 4.19
N LEU A 52 -5.69 5.37 4.53
CA LEU A 52 -7.05 5.06 4.98
C LEU A 52 -7.86 4.38 3.87
N SER A 53 -7.72 4.85 2.63
CA SER A 53 -8.35 4.22 1.46
C SER A 53 -7.88 2.77 1.29
N LEU A 54 -6.57 2.53 1.43
CA LEU A 54 -6.00 1.19 1.36
C LEU A 54 -6.52 0.29 2.48
N VAL A 55 -6.65 0.78 3.72
CA VAL A 55 -7.22 0.03 4.85
C VAL A 55 -8.67 -0.37 4.55
N VAL A 56 -9.51 0.58 4.15
CA VAL A 56 -10.93 0.32 3.84
C VAL A 56 -11.05 -0.74 2.73
N VAL A 57 -10.32 -0.56 1.63
CA VAL A 57 -10.36 -1.51 0.51
C VAL A 57 -9.81 -2.88 0.93
N SER A 58 -8.74 -2.93 1.70
CA SER A 58 -8.18 -4.19 2.21
C SER A 58 -9.16 -4.96 3.09
N VAL A 59 -9.89 -4.25 3.97
CA VAL A 59 -10.95 -4.85 4.82
C VAL A 59 -12.11 -5.38 3.97
N LEU A 60 -12.54 -4.64 2.95
CA LEU A 60 -13.55 -5.13 1.99
C LEU A 60 -13.06 -6.37 1.23
N GLY A 61 -11.76 -6.47 0.98
CA GLY A 61 -11.12 -7.61 0.31
C GLY A 61 -11.17 -8.91 1.09
N ILE A 62 -11.26 -8.85 2.43
CA ILE A 62 -11.40 -10.03 3.30
C ILE A 62 -12.59 -10.88 2.89
N TRP A 63 -13.70 -10.23 2.50
CA TRP A 63 -14.95 -10.88 2.14
C TRP A 63 -15.05 -11.24 0.64
N ARG A 64 -14.12 -10.74 -0.20
CA ARG A 64 -14.14 -10.92 -1.66
C ARG A 64 -13.12 -11.94 -2.18
N VAL A 65 -12.18 -12.36 -1.34
CA VAL A 65 -11.07 -13.24 -1.74
C VAL A 65 -10.87 -14.33 -0.69
N PRO A 66 -10.75 -15.62 -1.08
CA PRO A 66 -10.62 -16.74 -0.13
C PRO A 66 -9.36 -16.68 0.77
N THR A 67 -8.32 -15.96 0.36
CA THR A 67 -7.11 -15.68 1.16
C THR A 67 -7.14 -14.30 1.86
N GLY A 68 -8.32 -13.66 1.88
CA GLY A 68 -8.49 -12.23 2.15
C GLY A 68 -8.06 -11.77 3.55
N LEU A 69 -8.12 -12.63 4.57
CA LEU A 69 -7.73 -12.24 5.94
C LEU A 69 -6.21 -12.10 6.10
N VAL A 70 -5.44 -13.05 5.58
CA VAL A 70 -3.96 -12.99 5.58
C VAL A 70 -3.49 -11.84 4.70
N LEU A 71 -4.08 -11.68 3.51
CA LEU A 71 -3.81 -10.60 2.56
C LEU A 71 -4.11 -9.21 3.13
N GLY A 72 -5.29 -9.04 3.74
CA GLY A 72 -5.72 -7.77 4.30
C GLY A 72 -4.84 -7.33 5.48
N ILE A 73 -4.55 -8.24 6.40
CA ILE A 73 -3.67 -7.95 7.55
C ILE A 73 -2.26 -7.64 7.09
N SER A 74 -1.67 -8.50 6.26
CA SER A 74 -0.31 -8.29 5.76
C SER A 74 -0.20 -7.01 4.92
N GLY A 75 -1.21 -6.65 4.12
CA GLY A 75 -1.26 -5.39 3.38
C GLY A 75 -1.27 -4.15 4.26
N ILE A 76 -2.02 -4.17 5.36
CA ILE A 76 -2.06 -3.06 6.32
C ILE A 76 -0.71 -2.91 7.04
N PHE A 77 -0.15 -4.02 7.54
CA PHE A 77 1.17 -3.99 8.20
C PHE A 77 2.28 -3.57 7.25
N ALA A 78 2.20 -4.02 5.99
CA ALA A 78 3.12 -3.62 4.93
C ALA A 78 3.06 -2.11 4.69
N ALA A 79 1.87 -1.49 4.62
CA ALA A 79 1.70 -0.06 4.38
C ALA A 79 2.30 0.84 5.50
N ILE A 80 2.35 0.36 6.74
CA ILE A 80 2.91 1.11 7.87
C ILE A 80 4.44 1.26 7.77
N VAL A 81 5.12 0.26 7.20
CA VAL A 81 6.57 0.25 7.10
C VAL A 81 6.97 0.86 5.76
N PRO A 82 7.83 1.91 5.73
CA PRO A 82 8.40 2.35 4.45
C PRO A 82 9.04 1.14 3.77
N PHE A 83 8.69 0.90 2.50
CA PHE A 83 9.02 -0.29 1.70
C PHE A 83 8.21 -1.58 1.93
N GLY A 84 7.38 -1.67 2.97
CA GLY A 84 6.59 -2.88 3.24
C GLY A 84 5.66 -3.30 2.09
N PRO A 85 4.98 -2.39 1.35
CA PRO A 85 4.09 -2.78 0.24
C PRO A 85 4.85 -3.48 -0.90
N PHE A 86 6.12 -3.10 -1.14
CA PHE A 86 6.94 -3.72 -2.17
C PHE A 86 7.36 -5.15 -1.79
N VAL A 87 7.67 -5.37 -0.51
CA VAL A 87 7.99 -6.72 0.01
C VAL A 87 6.76 -7.62 -0.05
N LEU A 88 5.59 -7.09 0.31
CA LEU A 88 4.31 -7.79 0.20
C LEU A 88 4.02 -8.21 -1.25
N ASP A 89 4.20 -7.31 -2.22
CA ASP A 89 3.97 -7.61 -3.64
C ASP A 89 4.90 -8.75 -4.13
N ILE A 90 6.17 -8.76 -3.71
CA ILE A 90 7.11 -9.85 -4.01
C ILE A 90 6.64 -11.17 -3.38
N TRP A 91 6.17 -11.14 -2.13
CA TRP A 91 5.72 -12.33 -1.42
C TRP A 91 4.44 -12.90 -2.03
N LEU A 92 3.49 -12.04 -2.40
CA LEU A 92 2.26 -12.42 -3.08
C LEU A 92 2.50 -13.02 -4.46
N LYS A 93 3.45 -12.49 -5.23
CA LYS A 93 3.86 -13.09 -6.51
C LYS A 93 4.45 -14.49 -6.36
N LYS A 94 5.04 -14.82 -5.20
CA LYS A 94 5.57 -16.17 -4.93
C LYS A 94 4.49 -17.14 -4.44
N LEU A 95 3.49 -16.64 -3.71
CA LEU A 95 2.39 -17.46 -3.18
C LEU A 95 1.25 -17.68 -4.16
N VAL A 96 1.13 -16.82 -5.17
CA VAL A 96 0.23 -17.01 -6.31
C VAL A 96 1.09 -17.45 -7.49
N PRO A 97 1.48 -18.75 -7.60
CA PRO A 97 2.01 -19.28 -8.84
C PRO A 97 0.98 -19.06 -9.96
N ALA A 98 1.46 -18.93 -11.20
CA ALA A 98 0.81 -18.38 -12.39
C ALA A 98 -0.60 -18.93 -12.78
N GLU A 99 -1.19 -19.84 -12.02
CA GLU A 99 -2.45 -20.54 -12.32
C GLU A 99 -3.72 -19.72 -12.03
N ALA A 100 -3.64 -18.64 -11.24
CA ALA A 100 -4.81 -17.79 -10.95
C ALA A 100 -4.97 -16.59 -11.90
N SER A 101 -4.11 -16.44 -12.91
CA SER A 101 -4.21 -15.37 -13.92
C SER A 101 -4.96 -15.79 -15.20
N GLN A 102 -5.46 -17.03 -15.28
CA GLN A 102 -6.12 -17.57 -16.48
C GLN A 102 -7.50 -18.24 -16.22
N ALA A 103 -8.16 -17.94 -15.10
CA ALA A 103 -9.54 -18.41 -14.85
C ALA A 103 -10.50 -17.24 -14.62
#